data_AF-A0A4Y2I9G6-F1
#
_entry.id   AF-A0A4Y2I9G6-F1
#
_cell.length_a   1.000
_cell.length_b   1.000
_cell.length_c   1.000
_cell.angle_alpha   90.00
_cell.angle_beta   90.00
_cell.angle_gamma   90.00
#
_symmetry.space_group_name_H-M   'P 1'
#
loop_
_entity.id
_entity.type
_entity.pdbx_description
1 polymer ?
#
loop_
_entity_poly.entity_id
_entity_poly.type
_entity_poly.pdbx_seq_one_letter_code
_entity_poly.pdbx_strand_id
1 'polypeptide(L)'
;MKGKFDPKLEFPKLFTGIGKIQKPYKIKLKENTKPYAIMVPRRVPIPLKDALQKKLDEMIRQEIIEPVDEASEWCVPMVIV
;
A
#
# COMPACT_ATOMS: atom_id res chain seq x y z
N MET A 1 8.31 43.48 -12.11
CA MET A 1 9.05 42.23 -11.84
C MET A 1 8.01 41.13 -11.64
N LYS A 2 7.85 40.19 -12.58
CA LYS A 2 6.97 39.03 -12.35
C LYS A 2 7.71 38.07 -11.42
N GLY A 3 7.09 37.69 -10.30
CA GLY A 3 7.64 36.71 -9.38
C GLY A 3 7.97 35.41 -10.11
N LYS A 4 9.09 34.78 -9.76
CA LYS A 4 9.44 33.44 -10.25
C LYS A 4 8.33 32.48 -9.86
N PHE A 5 7.82 31.72 -10.83
CA PHE A 5 6.89 30.63 -10.58
C PHE A 5 7.55 29.58 -9.66
N ASP A 6 6.90 29.29 -8.54
CA ASP A 6 7.28 28.19 -7.64
C ASP A 6 6.14 27.17 -7.61
N PRO A 7 6.27 26.02 -8.31
CA PRO A 7 5.24 25.00 -8.37
C PRO A 7 4.77 24.51 -6.99
N LYS A 8 5.65 24.49 -5.98
CA LYS A 8 5.30 23.98 -4.66
C LYS A 8 4.37 24.93 -3.90
N LEU A 9 4.57 26.24 -4.10
CA LEU A 9 3.70 27.27 -3.52
C LEU A 9 2.37 27.36 -4.28
N GLU A 10 2.40 27.18 -5.59
CA GLU A 10 1.23 27.29 -6.46
C GLU A 10 0.33 26.03 -6.39
N PHE A 11 0.92 24.85 -6.20
CA PHE A 11 0.21 23.57 -6.18
C PHE A 11 0.54 22.71 -4.95
N PRO A 12 0.41 23.22 -3.71
CA PRO A 12 0.86 22.51 -2.51
C PRO A 12 0.20 21.14 -2.32
N LYS A 13 -1.05 20.98 -2.82
CA LYS A 13 -1.79 19.71 -2.80
C LYS A 13 -1.16 18.62 -3.66
N LEU A 14 -0.43 18.97 -4.73
CA LEU A 14 0.25 18.00 -5.60
C LEU A 14 1.56 17.48 -4.99
N PHE A 15 2.09 18.19 -4.00
CA PHE A 15 3.38 17.88 -3.37
C PHE A 15 3.24 17.40 -1.91
N THR A 16 2.03 17.00 -1.51
CA THR A 16 1.73 16.53 -0.15
C THR A 16 1.02 15.18 -0.18
N GLY A 17 1.44 14.25 0.68
CA GLY A 17 0.87 12.91 0.79
C GLY A 17 1.23 11.98 -0.38
N ILE A 18 0.54 10.84 -0.44
CA ILE A 18 0.74 9.79 -1.47
C ILE A 18 -0.22 9.97 -2.66
N GLY A 19 -1.33 10.70 -2.48
CA GLY A 19 -2.38 10.85 -3.48
C GLY A 19 -3.31 9.63 -3.57
N LYS A 20 -4.46 9.80 -4.23
CA LYS A 20 -5.46 8.74 -4.44
C LYS A 20 -6.08 8.88 -5.83
N ILE A 21 -6.07 7.79 -6.60
CA ILE A 21 -6.78 7.74 -7.88
C ILE A 21 -8.25 7.49 -7.57
N GLN A 22 -9.12 8.42 -7.98
CA GLN A 22 -10.56 8.40 -7.63
C GLN A 22 -11.36 7.29 -8.34
N LYS A 23 -10.72 6.56 -9.26
CA LYS A 23 -11.36 5.50 -10.03
C LYS A 23 -10.75 4.15 -9.65
N PRO A 24 -11.58 3.12 -9.42
CA PRO A 24 -11.07 1.79 -9.14
C PRO A 24 -10.28 1.27 -10.34
N TYR A 25 -9.19 0.56 -10.06
CA TYR A 25 -8.37 -0.08 -11.09
C TYR A 25 -8.63 -1.59 -11.08
N LYS A 26 -8.95 -2.16 -12.25
CA LYS A 26 -9.11 -3.60 -12.42
C LYS A 26 -7.80 -4.23 -12.88
N ILE A 27 -7.21 -5.07 -12.03
CA ILE A 27 -6.03 -5.86 -12.38
C ILE A 27 -6.42 -6.89 -13.45
N LYS A 28 -5.70 -6.91 -14.58
CA LYS A 28 -5.89 -7.88 -15.66
C LYS A 28 -4.94 -9.05 -15.47
N LEU A 29 -5.49 -10.25 -15.29
CA LEU A 29 -4.71 -11.48 -15.22
C LEU A 29 -4.36 -11.99 -16.63
N LYS A 30 -3.26 -12.73 -16.75
CA LYS A 30 -2.93 -13.45 -17.98
C LYS A 30 -3.85 -14.67 -18.14
N GLU A 31 -4.03 -15.14 -19.36
CA GLU A 31 -4.75 -16.39 -19.61
C GLU A 31 -4.12 -17.55 -18.80
N ASN A 32 -4.97 -18.43 -18.28
CA ASN A 32 -4.58 -19.60 -17.48
C ASN A 32 -3.83 -19.29 -16.17
N THR A 33 -3.94 -18.06 -15.66
CA THR A 33 -3.42 -17.70 -14.34
C THR A 33 -4.12 -18.51 -13.26
N LYS A 34 -3.35 -19.17 -12.38
CA LYS A 34 -3.87 -19.94 -11.24
C LYS A 34 -3.65 -19.16 -9.94
N PRO A 35 -4.62 -19.17 -9.00
CA PRO A 35 -4.44 -18.56 -7.70
C PRO A 35 -3.27 -19.16 -6.93
N TYR A 36 -2.64 -18.33 -6.09
CA TYR A 36 -1.57 -18.71 -5.19
C TYR A 36 -1.87 -18.20 -3.80
N ALA A 37 -2.00 -19.12 -2.84
CA ALA A 37 -2.24 -18.82 -1.45
C ALA A 37 -1.32 -19.63 -0.55
N ILE A 38 -0.70 -18.96 0.42
CA ILE A 38 -0.03 -19.60 1.55
C ILE A 38 -0.99 -19.67 2.74
N MET A 39 -0.87 -20.73 3.55
CA MET A 39 -1.70 -20.89 4.76
C MET A 39 -1.01 -20.39 6.04
N VAL A 40 0.30 -20.13 5.98
CA VAL A 40 1.10 -19.75 7.14
C VAL A 40 1.93 -18.51 6.83
N PRO A 41 1.84 -17.42 7.62
CA PRO A 41 2.62 -16.21 7.40
C PRO A 41 4.10 -16.42 7.74
N ARG A 42 4.98 -15.59 7.15
CA ARG A 42 6.40 -15.62 7.48
C ARG A 42 6.68 -15.04 8.87
N ARG A 43 7.67 -15.61 9.55
CA ARG A 43 8.11 -15.14 10.86
C ARG A 43 8.74 -13.76 10.77
N VAL A 44 8.31 -12.87 11.66
CA VAL A 44 8.87 -11.52 11.83
C VAL A 44 9.87 -11.56 12.98
N PRO A 45 11.13 -11.07 12.80
CA PRO A 45 12.07 -10.92 13.89
C PRO A 45 11.48 -10.10 15.04
N ILE A 46 11.67 -10.55 16.28
CA ILE A 46 11.09 -9.90 17.47
C ILE A 46 11.37 -8.38 17.50
N PRO A 47 12.59 -7.90 17.23
CA PRO A 47 12.88 -6.46 17.26
C PRO A 47 12.10 -5.62 16.22
N LEU A 48 11.58 -6.25 15.16
CA LEU A 48 10.89 -5.57 14.06
C LEU A 48 9.36 -5.61 14.20
N LYS A 49 8.80 -6.36 15.15
CA LYS A 49 7.35 -6.53 15.29
C LYS A 49 6.62 -5.19 15.49
N ASP A 50 7.11 -4.35 16.40
CA ASP A 50 6.46 -3.08 16.72
C ASP A 50 6.57 -2.08 15.56
N ALA A 51 7.73 -2.04 14.90
CA ALA A 51 7.96 -1.20 13.73
C ALA A 51 7.07 -1.61 12.56
N LEU A 52 6.94 -2.92 12.32
CA LEU A 52 6.03 -3.46 11.32
C LEU A 52 4.58 -3.09 11.62
N GLN A 53 4.10 -3.34 12.84
CA GLN A 53 2.72 -3.04 13.22
C GLN A 53 2.40 -1.56 13.01
N LYS A 54 3.29 -0.67 13.48
CA LYS A 54 3.14 0.78 13.30
C LYS A 54 3.02 1.16 11.82
N LYS A 55 3.77 0.49 10.93
CA LYS A 55 3.71 0.79 9.50
C LYS A 55 2.41 0.28 8.86
N LEU A 56 1.96 -0.91 9.22
CA LEU A 56 0.67 -1.44 8.77
C LEU A 56 -0.48 -0.53 9.22
N ASP A 57 -0.47 -0.10 10.49
CA ASP A 57 -1.48 0.82 11.03
C ASP A 57 -1.45 2.18 10.31
N GLU A 58 -0.28 2.68 9.94
CA GLU A 58 -0.16 3.89 9.12
C GLU A 58 -0.79 3.70 7.74
N MET A 59 -0.53 2.57 7.07
CA MET A 59 -1.09 2.29 5.75
C MET A 59 -2.61 2.12 5.79
N ILE A 60 -3.15 1.51 6.86
CA ILE A 60 -4.61 1.43 7.09
C ILE A 60 -5.20 2.83 7.28
N ARG A 61 -4.61 3.67 8.15
CA ARG A 61 -5.08 5.06 8.35
C ARG A 61 -5.01 5.91 7.08
N GLN A 62 -4.05 5.62 6.20
CA GLN A 62 -3.90 6.29 4.91
C GLN A 62 -4.80 5.69 3.81
N GLU A 63 -5.64 4.70 4.14
CA GLU A 63 -6.51 3.99 3.19
C GLU A 63 -5.76 3.34 2.02
N ILE A 64 -4.52 2.89 2.26
CA ILE A 64 -3.69 2.20 1.26
C ILE A 64 -3.99 0.71 1.24
N ILE A 65 -4.24 0.13 2.41
CA ILE A 65 -4.62 -1.27 2.60
C ILE A 65 -5.78 -1.35 3.60
N GLU A 66 -6.48 -2.48 3.58
CA GLU A 66 -7.57 -2.79 4.51
C GLU A 66 -7.41 -4.22 5.05
N PRO A 67 -7.90 -4.51 6.27
CA PRO A 67 -7.97 -5.88 6.76
C PRO A 67 -8.93 -6.70 5.90
N VAL A 68 -8.61 -7.99 5.72
CA VAL A 68 -9.45 -8.96 5.03
C VAL A 68 -9.68 -10.13 5.98
N ASP A 69 -10.94 -10.37 6.31
CA ASP A 69 -11.36 -11.30 7.36
C ASP A 69 -11.70 -12.68 6.79
N GLU A 70 -11.80 -12.78 5.46
CA GLU A 70 -12.18 -13.97 4.72
C GLU A 70 -10.98 -14.66 4.07
N ALA A 71 -11.13 -15.96 3.81
CA ALA A 71 -10.12 -16.70 3.07
C ALA A 71 -10.07 -16.20 1.62
N SER A 72 -8.90 -15.79 1.17
CA SER A 72 -8.66 -15.37 -0.22
C SER A 72 -7.91 -16.44 -1.00
N GLU A 73 -8.28 -16.61 -2.28
CA GLU A 73 -7.53 -17.43 -3.23
C GLU A 73 -6.12 -16.88 -3.51
N TRP A 74 -5.88 -15.61 -3.18
CA TRP A 74 -4.63 -14.90 -3.39
C TRP A 74 -4.04 -14.45 -2.05
N CYS A 75 -3.08 -15.19 -1.53
CA CYS A 75 -2.38 -14.85 -0.28
C CYS A 75 -0.87 -15.03 -0.47
N VAL A 76 -0.14 -13.91 -0.53
CA VAL A 76 1.31 -13.90 -0.74
C VAL A 76 2.05 -13.55 0.56
N PRO A 77 3.25 -14.12 0.81
CA PRO A 77 4.02 -13.83 2.01
C PRO A 77 4.60 -12.41 1.97
N MET A 78 4.47 -11.69 3.07
CA MET A 78 5.17 -10.42 3.27
C MET A 78 6.69 -10.60 3.43
N VAL A 79 7.44 -9.59 3.02
CA VAL A 79 8.89 -9.46 3.23
C VAL A 79 9.15 -8.12 3.93
N ILE A 80 9.98 -8.13 4.97
CA ILE A 80 10.45 -6.90 5.63
C ILE A 80 11.85 -6.60 5.07
N VAL A 81 12.09 -5.34 4.70
CA VAL A 81 13.33 -4.85 4.11
C VAL A 81 13.95 -3.80 5.01
#